data_AF-F7K2R5-F1
#
_entry.id   AF-F7K2R5-F1
#
_cell.length_a   1.000
_cell.length_b   1.000
_cell.length_c   1.000
_cell.angle_alpha   90.00
_cell.angle_beta   90.00
_cell.angle_gamma   90.00
#
_symmetry.space_group_name_H-M   'P 1'
#
loop_
_entity.id
_entity.type
_entity.pdbx_description
1 polymer ?
#
loop_
_entity_poly.entity_id
_entity_poly.type
_entity_poly.pdbx_seq_one_letter_code
_entity_poly.pdbx_strand_id
1 'polypeptide(L)' 'MKGFYVGEGYMGCVNGQYMLFADEADYMDYVEEQA' A
#
# COMPACT_ATOMS: atom_id res chain seq x y z
N MET A 1 2.81 -9.94 -4.16
CA MET A 1 3.65 -9.02 -3.37
C MET A 1 3.75 -7.71 -4.13
N LYS A 2 2.86 -6.75 -3.85
CA LYS A 2 2.79 -5.45 -4.52
C LYS A 2 3.09 -4.30 -3.54
N GLY A 3 3.86 -4.56 -2.49
CA GLY A 3 4.31 -3.55 -1.56
C GLY A 3 5.42 -4.07 -0.65
N PHE A 4 6.03 -3.16 0.10
CA PHE A 4 7.11 -3.45 1.05
C PHE A 4 7.11 -2.48 2.22
N TYR A 5 7.59 -2.93 3.37
CA TYR A 5 7.73 -2.08 4.55
C TYR A 5 8.95 -1.17 4.43
N VAL A 6 8.76 0.08 4.81
CA VAL A 6 9.80 1.11 4.99
C VAL A 6 9.79 1.58 6.43
N GLY A 7 10.82 2.31 6.86
CA GLY A 7 10.90 2.82 8.24
C GLY A 7 9.72 3.74 8.64
N GLU A 8 9.01 4.29 7.66
CA GLU A 8 7.89 5.20 7.82
C GLU A 8 6.50 4.56 7.63
N GLY A 9 6.41 3.26 7.29
CA GLY A 9 5.14 2.57 7.02
C GLY A 9 5.22 1.48 5.96
N TYR A 10 4.16 1.32 5.16
CA TYR A 10 4.09 0.35 4.05
C TYR A 10 3.99 1.06 2.70
N MET A 11 4.94 0.81 1.80
CA MET A 11 4.85 1.29 0.41
C MET A 11 4.03 0.31 -0.43
N GLY A 12 2.78 0.66 -0.72
CA GLY A 12 1.86 -0.09 -1.57
C GLY A 12 1.91 0.37 -3.04
N CYS A 13 1.80 -0.55 -3.99
CA CYS A 13 1.78 -0.25 -5.43
C CYS A 13 0.34 -0.14 -5.94
N VAL A 14 -0.08 1.08 -6.21
CA VAL A 14 -1.41 1.46 -6.70
C VAL A 14 -1.28 1.98 -8.13
N ASN A 15 -1.97 1.37 -9.08
CA ASN A 15 -2.00 1.82 -10.48
C ASN A 15 -0.60 2.05 -11.12
N GLY A 16 0.41 1.28 -10.71
CA GLY A 16 1.78 1.40 -11.21
C GLY A 16 2.62 2.47 -10.51
N GLN A 17 2.11 3.11 -9.46
CA GLN A 17 2.82 4.06 -8.62
C GLN A 17 2.90 3.55 -7.18
N TYR A 18 3.99 3.88 -6.48
CA TYR A 18 4.10 3.57 -5.05
C TYR A 18 3.50 4.69 -4.21
N MET A 19 2.65 4.32 -3.26
CA MET A 19 2.02 5.20 -2.28
C MET A 19 2.37 4.70 -0.87
N LEU A 20 2.64 5.64 0.04
CA LEU A 20 2.93 5.32 1.43
C LEU A 20 1.63 5.19 2.23
N PHE A 21 1.48 4.06 2.90
CA PHE A 21 0.42 3.74 3.84
C PHE A 21 1.00 3.59 5.24
N ALA A 22 0.18 3.70 6.28
CA ALA A 22 0.68 3.52 7.65
C ALA A 22 1.08 2.06 7.88
N ASP A 23 0.32 1.11 7.33
CA ASP A 23 0.65 -0.31 7.35
C ASP A 23 0.10 -1.08 6.13
N GLU A 24 0.29 -2.40 6.13
CA GLU A 24 -0.19 -3.26 5.03
C GLU A 24 -1.72 -3.36 5.04
N ALA A 25 -2.40 -3.29 6.19
CA ALA A 25 -3.85 -3.33 6.26
C ALA A 25 -4.47 -2.11 5.56
N ASP A 26 -3.99 -0.90 5.84
CA ASP A 26 -4.44 0.32 5.14
C ASP A 26 -4.25 0.23 3.61
N TYR A 27 -3.17 -0.40 3.15
CA TYR A 27 -2.96 -0.66 1.72
C TYR A 27 -3.99 -1.66 1.16
N MET A 28 -4.27 -2.75 1.88
CA MET A 28 -5.23 -3.76 1.44
C MET A 28 -6.64 -3.17 1.38
N ASP A 29 -7.06 -2.45 2.43
CA ASP A 29 -8.35 -1.76 2.47
C ASP A 29 -8.49 -0.80 1.28
N TYR A 30 -7.46 0.02 1.02
CA TYR A 30 -7.46 0.94 -0.12
C TYR A 30 -7.56 0.22 -1.47
N VAL A 31 -6.87 -0.93 -1.64
CA VAL A 31 -6.92 -1.72 -2.87
C VAL A 31 -8.29 -2.39 -3.04
N GLU A 32 -8.89 -2.89 -1.95
CA GLU A 32 -10.22 -3.47 -1.96
C GLU A 32 -11.31 -2.44 -2.26
N GLU A 33 -11.19 -1.21 -1.76
CA GLU A 33 -12.11 -0.11 -2.08
C GLU A 33 -12.02 0.36 -3.55
N GLN A 34 -10.87 0.13 -4.22
CA GLN A 34 -10.62 0.55 -5.60
C GLN A 34 -10.89 -0.56 -6.63
N ALA A 35 -11.27 -1.78 -6.20
CA ALA A 35 -11.52 -2.95 -7.04
C ALA A 35 -13.00 -3.05 -7.48
#